data_AF-A0A2H0DCD6-F1
#
_entry.id   AF-A0A2H0DCD6-F1
#
_cell.length_a   1.000
_cell.length_b   1.000
_cell.length_c   1.000
_cell.angle_alpha   90.00
_cell.angle_beta   90.00
_cell.angle_gamma   90.00
#
_symmetry.space_group_name_H-M   'P 1'
#
loop_
_entity.id
_entity.type
_entity.pdbx_description
1 polymer ?
#
loop_
_entity_poly.entity_id
_entity_poly.type
_entity_poly.pdbx_seq_one_letter_code
_entity_poly.pdbx_strand_id
1 'polypeptide(L)'
;MAKVTTQQITAQRKIQLTALLLDDCGSCHGRTLMGGLGPALLAKNLQGKPDELLFETIKNGRLKTPMPPWKNFLNDSEIEWLIGQLRTEIWQQKLSSIQVLSQQLMRTNTGKENVK
;
A
#
# COMPACT_ATOMS: atom_id res chain seq x y z
N MET A 1 -31.25 1.02 -18.48
CA MET A 1 -30.21 0.24 -17.77
C MET A 1 -28.92 1.05 -17.84
N ALA A 2 -28.46 1.60 -16.72
CA ALA A 2 -27.27 2.46 -16.70
C ALA A 2 -26.02 1.60 -16.94
N LYS A 3 -25.22 1.96 -17.95
CA LYS A 3 -23.89 1.36 -18.16
C LYS A 3 -23.02 1.73 -16.96
N VAL A 4 -22.82 0.78 -16.04
CA VAL A 4 -21.73 0.87 -15.06
C VAL A 4 -20.44 0.81 -15.88
N THR A 5 -19.87 1.97 -16.13
CA THR A 5 -18.63 2.09 -16.90
C THR A 5 -17.52 2.05 -15.86
N THR A 6 -16.90 0.88 -15.68
CA THR A 6 -15.74 0.73 -14.79
C THR A 6 -14.68 1.73 -15.24
N GLN A 7 -14.43 2.76 -14.42
CA GLN A 7 -13.53 3.84 -14.81
C GLN A 7 -12.10 3.31 -14.70
N GLN A 8 -11.49 3.05 -15.86
CA GLN A 8 -10.17 2.43 -15.91
C GLN A 8 -9.10 3.38 -15.34
N ILE A 9 -8.45 2.97 -14.25
CA ILE A 9 -7.40 3.76 -13.60
C ILE A 9 -6.14 3.78 -14.47
N THR A 10 -5.67 4.98 -14.81
CA THR A 10 -4.46 5.18 -15.63
C THR A 10 -3.20 4.72 -14.90
N ALA A 11 -2.13 4.42 -15.65
CA ALA A 11 -0.85 4.03 -15.05
C ALA A 11 -0.29 5.13 -14.11
N GLN A 12 -0.37 6.39 -14.54
CA GLN A 12 0.07 7.53 -13.72
C GLN A 12 -0.74 7.64 -12.42
N ARG A 13 -2.06 7.42 -12.49
CA ARG A 13 -2.90 7.45 -11.29
C ARG A 13 -2.58 6.29 -10.35
N LYS A 14 -2.31 5.09 -10.85
CA LYS A 14 -1.84 3.96 -10.03
C LYS A 14 -0.55 4.27 -9.26
N ILE A 15 0.38 5.03 -9.87
CA ILE A 15 1.60 5.48 -9.18
C ILE A 15 1.24 6.41 -8.02
N GLN A 16 0.36 7.39 -8.24
CA GLN A 16 -0.09 8.31 -7.20
C GLN A 16 -0.83 7.58 -6.06
N LEU A 17 -1.70 6.62 -6.40
CA LEU A 17 -2.41 5.80 -5.41
C LEU A 17 -1.46 4.93 -4.59
N THR A 18 -0.38 4.43 -5.22
CA THR A 18 0.66 3.69 -4.51
C THR A 18 1.41 4.60 -3.53
N ALA A 19 1.75 5.84 -3.94
CA ALA A 19 2.36 6.82 -3.04
C ALA A 19 1.45 7.15 -1.86
N LEU A 20 0.16 7.42 -2.13
CA LEU A 20 -0.86 7.66 -1.09
C LEU A 20 -0.96 6.49 -0.10
N LEU A 21 -0.95 5.25 -0.60
CA LEU A 21 -1.01 4.06 0.26
C LEU A 21 0.22 3.97 1.19
N LEU A 22 1.41 4.27 0.69
CA LEU A 22 2.65 4.14 1.47
C LEU A 22 2.91 5.31 2.40
N ASP A 23 2.64 6.53 1.95
CA ASP A 23 3.04 7.73 2.66
C ASP A 23 1.88 8.26 3.53
N ASP A 24 0.67 8.38 2.98
CA ASP A 24 -0.48 8.89 3.72
C ASP A 24 -1.13 7.82 4.61
N CYS A 25 -1.49 6.64 4.06
CA CYS A 25 -2.03 5.55 4.89
C CYS A 25 -0.94 4.97 5.80
N GLY A 26 0.30 4.85 5.29
CA GLY A 26 1.42 4.36 6.06
C GLY A 26 1.87 5.27 7.21
N SER A 27 1.48 6.56 7.23
CA SER A 27 1.74 7.44 8.38
C SER A 27 1.16 6.87 9.70
N CYS A 28 0.02 6.19 9.64
CA CYS A 28 -0.62 5.54 10.78
C CYS A 28 -0.37 4.04 10.81
N HIS A 29 -0.40 3.38 9.65
CA HIS A 29 -0.31 1.92 9.52
C HIS A 29 1.13 1.41 9.35
N GLY A 30 2.13 2.29 9.48
CA GLY A 30 3.52 2.04 9.14
C GLY A 30 3.74 2.08 7.62
N ARG A 31 4.87 2.62 7.15
CA ARG A 31 5.17 2.74 5.71
C ARG A 31 5.24 1.39 4.98
N THR A 32 5.46 0.29 5.71
CA THR A 32 5.41 -1.10 5.21
C THR A 32 4.05 -1.77 5.43
N LEU A 33 3.07 -1.05 5.99
CA LEU A 33 1.74 -1.50 6.38
C LEU A 33 1.72 -2.60 7.47
N MET A 34 2.83 -2.77 8.19
CA MET A 34 2.97 -3.75 9.28
C MET A 34 2.28 -3.31 10.59
N GLY A 35 1.68 -2.14 10.62
CA GLY A 35 1.04 -1.55 11.79
C GLY A 35 1.90 -0.50 12.49
N GLY A 36 1.26 0.26 13.37
CA GLY A 36 1.84 1.36 14.14
C GLY A 36 0.78 1.92 15.07
N LEU A 37 0.39 3.19 14.84
CA LEU A 37 -0.79 3.78 15.49
C LEU A 37 -2.08 3.06 15.03
N GLY A 38 -2.15 2.72 13.74
CA GLY A 38 -3.19 1.89 13.15
C GLY A 38 -2.80 0.40 13.09
N PRO A 39 -3.77 -0.51 12.93
CA PRO A 39 -3.51 -1.94 12.81
C PRO A 39 -2.72 -2.29 11.53
N ALA A 40 -2.07 -3.45 11.49
CA ALA A 40 -1.44 -3.93 10.26
C ALA A 40 -2.47 -4.13 9.14
N LEU A 41 -2.13 -3.73 7.91
CA LEU A 41 -2.96 -3.88 6.71
C LEU A 41 -2.41 -4.93 5.74
N LEU A 42 -1.66 -5.90 6.26
CA LEU A 42 -1.16 -7.04 5.50
C LEU A 42 -2.31 -7.96 5.07
N ALA A 43 -2.17 -8.64 3.94
CA ALA A 43 -3.16 -9.54 3.36
C ALA A 43 -3.66 -10.57 4.39
N LYS A 44 -2.75 -11.14 5.18
CA LYS A 44 -3.07 -12.07 6.28
C LYS A 44 -3.94 -11.43 7.37
N ASN A 45 -3.72 -10.16 7.70
CA ASN A 45 -4.49 -9.44 8.72
C ASN A 45 -5.90 -9.06 8.21
N LEU A 46 -6.03 -8.93 6.89
CA LEU A 46 -7.30 -8.64 6.23
C LEU A 46 -8.11 -9.92 5.90
N GLN A 47 -7.53 -11.11 6.04
CA GLN A 47 -8.22 -12.37 5.79
C GLN A 47 -9.55 -12.46 6.54
N GLY A 48 -10.59 -12.94 5.87
CA GLY A 48 -11.95 -13.07 6.42
C GLY A 48 -12.73 -11.76 6.58
N LYS A 49 -12.13 -10.59 6.33
CA LYS A 49 -12.87 -9.32 6.25
C LYS A 49 -13.47 -9.20 4.85
N PRO A 50 -14.76 -8.86 4.68
CA PRO A 50 -15.35 -8.63 3.37
C PRO A 50 -14.79 -7.35 2.74
N ASP A 51 -14.69 -7.30 1.42
CA ASP A 51 -14.17 -6.12 0.71
C ASP A 51 -15.08 -4.90 0.91
N GLU A 52 -16.39 -5.07 1.03
CA GLU A 52 -17.35 -4.00 1.35
C GLU A 52 -17.01 -3.30 2.67
N LEU A 53 -16.58 -4.06 3.70
CA LEU A 53 -16.15 -3.47 4.97
C LEU A 53 -14.90 -2.60 4.78
N LEU A 54 -13.94 -3.06 3.98
CA LEU A 54 -12.72 -2.30 3.70
C LEU A 54 -13.04 -1.06 2.87
N PHE A 55 -13.94 -1.20 1.90
CA PHE A 55 -14.41 -0.12 1.04
C PHE A 55 -15.06 0.98 1.86
N GLU A 56 -16.03 0.64 2.70
CA GLU A 56 -16.71 1.61 3.57
C GLU A 56 -15.74 2.26 4.57
N THR A 57 -14.80 1.47 5.11
CA THR A 57 -13.75 1.97 6.00
C THR A 57 -12.85 3.01 5.31
N ILE A 58 -12.44 2.77 4.07
CA ILE A 58 -11.61 3.72 3.31
C ILE A 58 -12.44 4.94 2.89
N LYS A 59 -13.64 4.71 2.34
CA LYS A 59 -14.51 5.77 1.82
C LYS A 59 -14.94 6.74 2.92
N ASN A 60 -15.43 6.21 4.03
CA ASN A 60 -16.07 6.98 5.09
C ASN A 60 -15.23 7.12 6.38
N GLY A 61 -14.04 6.51 6.43
CA GLY A 61 -13.22 6.52 7.63
C GLY A 61 -13.85 5.68 8.74
N ARG A 62 -13.38 5.87 9.99
CA ARG A 62 -14.00 5.22 11.16
C ARG A 62 -14.22 6.24 12.27
N LEU A 63 -15.49 6.44 12.63
CA LEU A 63 -15.88 7.33 13.73
C LEU A 63 -15.13 6.98 15.01
N LYS A 64 -14.74 8.02 15.76
CA LYS A 64 -13.99 7.91 17.03
C LYS A 64 -12.63 7.21 16.88
N THR A 65 -12.05 7.21 15.68
CA THR A 65 -10.68 6.78 15.45
C THR A 65 -9.94 7.84 14.62
N PRO A 66 -8.61 7.82 14.57
CA PRO A 66 -7.84 8.68 13.67
C PRO A 66 -8.01 8.37 12.18
N MET A 67 -8.67 7.28 11.78
CA MET A 67 -8.83 6.89 10.37
C MET A 67 -9.79 7.84 9.64
N PRO A 68 -9.29 8.72 8.75
CA PRO A 68 -10.12 9.74 8.11
C PRO A 68 -10.90 9.17 6.92
N PRO A 69 -11.98 9.86 6.48
CA PRO A 69 -12.66 9.53 5.22
C PRO A 69 -11.83 9.94 4.00
N TRP A 70 -11.76 9.07 2.98
CA TRP A 70 -11.01 9.34 1.75
C TRP A 70 -11.90 9.66 0.53
N LYS A 71 -13.23 9.64 0.67
CA LYS A 71 -14.20 9.91 -0.43
C LYS A 71 -14.06 11.26 -1.14
N ASN A 72 -13.37 12.23 -0.55
CA ASN A 72 -13.10 13.52 -1.19
C ASN A 72 -11.86 13.48 -2.10
N PHE A 73 -11.06 12.41 -2.05
CA PHE A 73 -9.78 12.25 -2.76
C PHE A 73 -9.75 11.02 -3.67
N LEU A 74 -10.59 10.03 -3.39
CA LEU A 74 -10.67 8.75 -4.08
C LEU A 74 -12.09 8.53 -4.63
N ASN A 75 -12.18 8.03 -5.86
CA ASN A 75 -13.43 7.47 -6.38
C ASN A 75 -13.55 5.97 -6.04
N ASP A 76 -14.73 5.40 -6.28
CA ASP A 76 -15.05 4.03 -5.90
C ASP A 76 -14.11 3.00 -6.56
N SER A 77 -13.80 3.15 -7.85
CA SER A 77 -12.86 2.25 -8.54
C SER A 77 -11.44 2.33 -7.98
N GLU A 78 -11.00 3.49 -7.50
CA GLU A 78 -9.69 3.67 -6.87
C GLU A 78 -9.61 3.02 -5.48
N ILE A 79 -10.71 3.08 -4.71
CA ILE A 79 -10.82 2.38 -3.43
C ILE A 79 -10.78 0.87 -3.63
N GLU A 80 -11.55 0.35 -4.59
CA GLU A 80 -11.52 -1.07 -4.97
C GLU A 80 -10.12 -1.50 -5.40
N TRP A 81 -9.43 -0.67 -6.19
CA TRP A 81 -8.06 -0.95 -6.60
C TRP A 81 -7.08 -0.99 -5.44
N LEU A 82 -7.18 -0.06 -4.48
CA LEU A 82 -6.36 -0.07 -3.25
C LEU A 82 -6.63 -1.31 -2.41
N ILE A 83 -7.88 -1.77 -2.30
CA ILE A 83 -8.20 -3.03 -1.61
C ILE A 83 -7.54 -4.20 -2.34
N GLY A 84 -7.65 -4.27 -3.66
CA GLY A 84 -6.99 -5.30 -4.48
C GLY A 84 -5.47 -5.28 -4.34
N GLN A 85 -4.88 -4.09 -4.16
CA GLN A 85 -3.51 -3.96 -3.68
C GLN A 85 -3.43 -4.65 -2.31
N LEU A 86 -4.04 -4.14 -1.24
CA LEU A 86 -3.96 -4.69 0.14
C LEU A 86 -4.05 -6.22 0.23
N ARG A 87 -4.88 -6.86 -0.61
CA ARG A 87 -5.02 -8.33 -0.69
C ARG A 87 -3.81 -9.07 -1.25
N THR A 88 -3.04 -8.45 -2.13
CA THR A 88 -1.97 -9.07 -2.92
C THR A 88 -0.56 -8.62 -2.52
N GLU A 89 -0.41 -7.53 -1.77
CA GLU A 89 0.88 -7.01 -1.31
C GLU A 89 1.87 -6.66 -2.43
N ILE A 90 1.37 -6.41 -3.65
CA ILE A 90 2.21 -6.17 -4.84
C ILE A 90 3.15 -4.95 -4.68
N TRP A 91 2.83 -3.95 -3.83
CA TRP A 91 3.75 -2.83 -3.54
C TRP A 91 5.00 -3.26 -2.77
N GLN A 92 4.93 -4.32 -1.94
CA GLN A 92 6.08 -4.77 -1.16
C GLN A 92 7.17 -5.41 -2.03
N GLN A 93 6.77 -6.11 -3.10
CA GLN A 93 7.70 -6.76 -4.02
C GLN A 93 8.58 -5.76 -4.80
N LYS A 94 8.07 -4.54 -5.03
CA LYS A 94 8.85 -3.46 -5.64
C LYS A 94 9.82 -2.78 -4.66
N LEU A 95 9.49 -2.72 -3.36
CA LEU A 95 10.34 -2.11 -2.34
C LEU A 95 11.58 -2.98 -2.01
N SER A 96 11.42 -4.30 -2.00
CA SER A 96 12.51 -5.25 -1.73
C SER A 96 13.60 -5.25 -2.81
N SER A 97 13.27 -4.88 -4.05
CA SER A 97 14.23 -4.80 -5.16
C SER A 97 15.27 -3.69 -4.94
N ILE A 98 14.91 -2.61 -4.26
CA ILE A 98 15.82 -1.50 -3.94
C ILE A 98 16.75 -1.87 -2.76
N GLN A 99 16.26 -2.65 -1.79
CA GLN A 99 17.06 -3.14 -0.65
C GLN A 99 18.04 -4.26 -1.01
N VAL A 100 17.75 -5.07 -2.04
CA VAL A 100 18.70 -6.08 -2.53
C VAL A 100 19.89 -5.42 -3.23
N LEU A 101 19.64 -4.35 -4.00
CA LEU A 101 20.70 -3.60 -4.68
C LEU A 101 21.68 -2.92 -3.70
N SER A 102 21.19 -2.35 -2.60
CA SER A 102 22.07 -1.74 -1.58
C SER A 102 22.91 -2.78 -0.83
N GLN A 103 22.38 -3.98 -0.57
CA GLN A 103 23.14 -5.06 0.07
C GLN A 103 24.20 -5.67 -0.88
N GLN A 104 23.92 -5.75 -2.17
CA GLN A 104 24.87 -6.24 -3.17
C GLN A 104 26.06 -5.29 -3.32
N LEU A 105 25.83 -3.98 -3.30
CA LEU A 105 26.89 -2.96 -3.37
C LEU A 105 27.80 -2.95 -2.13
N MET A 106 27.30 -3.32 -0.95
CA MET A 106 28.12 -3.44 0.26
C MET A 106 28.93 -4.74 0.34
N ARG A 107 28.48 -5.80 -0.35
CA ARG A 107 29.19 -7.10 -0.41
C ARG A 107 30.39 -7.10 -1.35
N THR A 108 30.42 -6.22 -2.36
CA THR A 108 31.50 -6.17 -3.36
C THR A 108 32.75 -5.41 -2.91
N ASN A 109 32.77 -4.84 -1.69
CA ASN A 109 33.90 -4.06 -1.17
C ASN A 109 34.71 -4.78 -0.07
N THR A 110 34.38 -6.04 0.26
CA THR A 110 35.00 -6.81 1.36
C THR A 110 36.06 -7.81 0.87
N GLY A 111 36.87 -7.45 -0.14
CA GLY A 111 37.79 -8.40 -0.78
C GLY A 111 39.12 -7.84 -1.28
N LYS A 112 39.53 -6.64 -0.87
CA LYS A 112 40.85 -6.06 -1.25
C LYS A 112 41.56 -5.36 -0.10
N GLU A 113 41.72 -6.03 1.04
CA GLU A 113 42.74 -5.67 2.01
C GLU A 113 43.78 -6.79 2.13
N ASN A 114 44.96 -6.49 1.58
CA ASN A 114 46.30 -6.96 1.93
C ASN A 114 46.53 -8.44 2.26
N VAL A 115 47.22 -9.13 1.35
CA VAL A 115 48.32 -10.05 1.70
C VAL A 115 49.57 -9.57 0.96
N LYS A 116 50.66 -9.47 1.71
CA LYS A 116 51.99 -8.95 1.38
C LYS A 116 52.56 -9.33 0.02
#